data_AF-A0A382MND9-F1
#
_entry.id   AF-A0A382MND9-F1
#
_cell.length_a   1.000
_cell.length_b   1.000
_cell.length_c   1.000
_cell.angle_alpha   90.00
_cell.angle_beta   90.00
_cell.angle_gamma   90.00
#
_symmetry.space_group_name_H-M   'P 1'
#
loop_
_entity.id
_entity.type
_entity.pdbx_description
1 polymer ?
#
loop_
_entity_poly.entity_id
_entity_poly.type
_entity_poly.pdbx_seq_one_letter_code
_entity_poly.pdbx_strand_id
1 'polypeptide(L)'
;MSGGVDSSVAAAILVEDGHDVVGVTMKTFCYSETPSNGKTCCGLDGIADARRVAAGLGIPHYVFDVEEDFTRDVIDDFVREYARGRTPNPCVRCNSNTKFRDLMVRGRALGCEQIASGHYVRI
;
A
#
# COMPACT_ATOMS: atom_id res chain seq x y z
N MET A 1 5.23 -1.47 0.54
CA MET A 1 5.36 -2.79 1.19
C MET A 1 4.06 -3.15 1.89
N SER A 2 3.34 -4.15 1.36
CA SER A 2 2.01 -4.52 1.84
C SER A 2 2.01 -5.77 2.73
N GLY A 3 3.20 -6.23 3.14
CA GLY A 3 3.41 -7.52 3.82
C GLY A 3 3.48 -8.72 2.86
N GLY A 4 3.20 -8.51 1.57
CA GLY A 4 3.30 -9.55 0.54
C GLY A 4 4.70 -9.74 -0.03
N VAL A 5 4.92 -10.89 -0.65
CA VAL A 5 6.20 -11.29 -1.27
C VAL A 5 6.60 -10.33 -2.38
N ASP A 6 5.69 -9.95 -3.27
CA ASP A 6 6.01 -9.13 -4.45
C ASP A 6 6.61 -7.78 -4.06
N SER A 7 6.00 -7.12 -3.06
CA SER A 7 6.50 -5.84 -2.56
C SER A 7 7.80 -5.97 -1.74
N SER A 8 8.06 -7.16 -1.19
CA SER A 8 9.29 -7.47 -0.44
C SER A 8 10.45 -7.71 -1.40
N VAL A 9 10.23 -8.50 -2.45
CA VAL A 9 11.20 -8.77 -3.50
C VAL A 9 11.49 -7.50 -4.30
N ALA A 10 10.48 -6.67 -4.61
CA ALA A 10 10.71 -5.39 -5.27
C ALA A 10 11.62 -4.46 -4.44
N ALA A 11 11.44 -4.42 -3.12
CA ALA A 11 12.33 -3.64 -2.24
C ALA A 11 13.75 -4.24 -2.21
N ALA A 12 13.87 -5.56 -2.13
CA ALA A 12 15.16 -6.25 -2.12
C ALA A 12 15.97 -6.00 -3.40
N ILE A 13 15.32 -6.08 -4.57
CA ILE A 13 15.95 -5.79 -5.86
C ILE A 13 16.49 -4.35 -5.89
N LEU A 14 15.71 -3.37 -5.44
CA LEU A 14 16.17 -1.97 -5.42
C LEU A 14 17.36 -1.75 -4.47
N VAL A 15 17.38 -2.45 -3.34
CA VAL A 15 18.52 -2.42 -2.41
C VAL A 15 19.75 -3.07 -3.04
N GLU A 16 19.58 -4.21 -3.72
CA GLU A 16 20.66 -4.92 -4.43
C GLU A 16 21.23 -4.07 -5.58
N ASP A 17 20.36 -3.32 -6.28
CA ASP A 17 20.74 -2.37 -7.34
C ASP A 17 21.41 -1.09 -6.79
N GLY A 18 21.52 -0.94 -5.46
CA GLY A 18 22.23 0.16 -4.80
C GLY A 18 21.43 1.44 -4.61
N HIS A 19 20.10 1.40 -4.69
CA HIS A 19 19.25 2.55 -4.41
C HIS A 19 19.14 2.84 -2.90
N ASP A 20 18.92 4.12 -2.56
CA ASP A 20 18.45 4.50 -1.22
C ASP A 20 16.95 4.25 -1.12
N VAL A 21 16.56 3.24 -0.33
CA VAL A 21 15.20 2.69 -0.32
C VAL A 21 14.53 2.97 1.01
N VAL A 22 13.29 3.46 0.94
CA VAL A 22 12.39 3.60 2.08
C VAL A 22 11.18 2.69 1.89
N GLY A 23 10.94 1.80 2.85
CA GLY A 23 9.75 0.96 2.88
C GLY A 23 8.53 1.74 3.41
N VAL A 24 7.39 1.64 2.73
CA VAL A 24 6.14 2.27 3.18
C VAL A 24 4.98 1.28 3.17
N THR A 25 4.22 1.18 4.26
CA THR A 25 2.92 0.50 4.30
C THR A 25 1.79 1.52 4.36
N MET A 26 0.74 1.33 3.55
CA MET A 26 -0.43 2.21 3.54
C MET A 26 -1.56 1.55 4.33
N LYS A 27 -2.01 2.18 5.41
CA LYS A 27 -3.15 1.74 6.21
C LYS A 27 -4.42 2.37 5.65
N THR A 28 -5.33 1.55 5.12
CA THR A 28 -6.51 2.00 4.36
C THR A 28 -7.85 1.84 5.07
N PHE A 29 -7.95 1.05 6.15
CA PHE A 29 -9.19 0.89 6.91
C PHE A 29 -8.90 0.37 8.33
N CYS A 30 -9.70 0.78 9.31
CA CYS A 30 -9.58 0.38 10.71
C CYS A 30 -9.58 -1.14 10.90
N TYR A 31 -8.58 -1.60 11.66
CA TYR A 31 -8.50 -2.92 12.26
C TYR A 31 -9.66 -3.08 13.23
N SER A 32 -10.81 -3.58 12.78
CA SER A 32 -11.85 -4.02 13.71
C SER A 32 -11.26 -5.11 14.61
N GLU A 33 -11.51 -5.04 15.91
CA GLU A 33 -11.15 -6.08 16.90
C GLU A 33 -11.77 -7.45 16.60
N THR A 34 -12.62 -7.54 15.57
CA THR A 34 -13.15 -8.78 15.05
C THR A 34 -12.04 -9.56 14.36
N PRO A 35 -11.69 -10.77 14.84
CA PRO A 35 -10.68 -11.61 14.19
C PRO A 35 -11.17 -11.94 12.78
N SER A 36 -10.53 -11.36 11.76
CA SER A 36 -10.75 -11.80 10.39
C SER A 36 -10.05 -13.14 10.23
N ASN A 37 -10.77 -14.18 9.80
CA ASN A 37 -10.28 -15.55 9.63
C ASN A 37 -9.28 -15.71 8.45
N GLY A 38 -8.50 -14.69 8.12
CA GLY A 38 -7.54 -14.72 7.03
C GLY A 38 -6.43 -13.68 7.20
N LYS A 39 -5.25 -13.99 6.67
CA LYS A 39 -4.14 -13.04 6.53
C LYS A 39 -4.54 -11.93 5.57
N THR A 40 -5.24 -10.91 6.06
CA THR A 40 -5.51 -9.72 5.25
C THR A 40 -4.27 -8.86 5.18
N CYS A 41 -3.92 -8.44 3.95
CA CYS A 41 -2.89 -7.44 3.64
C CYS A 41 -3.05 -6.12 4.43
N CYS A 42 -4.25 -5.88 4.96
CA CYS A 42 -4.63 -4.73 5.78
C CYS A 42 -4.67 -5.06 7.27
N GLY A 43 -4.03 -6.15 7.72
CA GLY A 43 -3.92 -6.61 9.12
C GLY A 43 -2.63 -6.13 9.82
N LEU A 44 -2.63 -6.08 11.16
CA LEU A 44 -1.44 -5.73 11.95
C LEU A 44 -0.26 -6.65 11.60
N ASP A 45 -0.56 -7.91 11.27
CA ASP A 45 0.38 -8.90 10.77
C ASP A 45 1.08 -8.45 9.48
N GLY A 46 0.37 -7.82 8.54
CA GLY A 46 0.94 -7.31 7.29
C GLY A 46 1.93 -6.17 7.51
N ILE A 47 1.65 -5.29 8.48
CA ILE A 47 2.59 -4.24 8.92
C ILE A 47 3.81 -4.88 9.59
N ALA A 48 3.60 -5.85 10.47
CA ALA A 48 4.68 -6.55 11.16
C ALA A 48 5.58 -7.33 10.19
N ASP A 49 4.99 -7.99 9.19
CA ASP A 49 5.69 -8.66 8.09
C ASP A 49 6.54 -7.66 7.29
N ALA A 50 5.94 -6.54 6.86
CA ALA A 50 6.66 -5.50 6.13
C ALA A 50 7.82 -4.91 6.94
N ARG A 51 7.60 -4.64 8.22
CA ARG A 51 8.64 -4.14 9.14
C ARG A 51 9.79 -5.12 9.30
N ARG A 52 9.49 -6.42 9.42
CA ARG A 52 10.53 -7.47 9.55
C ARG A 52 11.37 -7.57 8.28
N VAL A 53 10.73 -7.55 7.12
CA VAL A 53 11.43 -7.56 5.82
C VAL A 53 12.32 -6.33 5.69
N ALA A 54 11.78 -5.14 5.98
CA ALA A 54 12.55 -3.90 5.93
C ALA A 54 13.76 -3.92 6.86
N ALA A 55 13.60 -4.43 8.08
CA ALA A 55 14.71 -4.61 9.02
C ALA A 55 15.77 -5.60 8.48
N GLY A 56 15.35 -6.70 7.85
CA GLY A 56 16.26 -7.64 7.21
C GLY A 56 17.03 -7.07 6.02
N LEU A 57 16.43 -6.10 5.31
CA LEU A 57 17.04 -5.37 4.20
C LEU A 57 17.86 -4.14 4.67
N GLY A 58 17.82 -3.80 5.97
CA GLY A 58 18.51 -2.63 6.50
C GLY A 58 17.91 -1.28 6.08
N ILE A 59 16.62 -1.23 5.71
CA ILE A 59 15.94 -0.02 5.23
C ILE A 59 14.93 0.51 6.26
N PRO A 60 14.70 1.84 6.33
CA PRO A 60 13.64 2.42 7.15
C PRO A 60 12.26 1.98 6.66
N HIS A 61 11.32 1.86 7.58
CA HIS A 61 9.92 1.50 7.29
C HIS A 61 8.94 2.46 7.96
N TYR A 62 8.04 3.04 7.18
CA TYR A 62 6.99 3.93 7.63
C TYR A 62 5.60 3.36 7.37
N VAL A 63 4.64 3.78 8.20
CA VAL A 63 3.22 3.50 8.00
C VAL A 63 2.51 4.81 7.70
N PHE A 64 1.88 4.90 6.54
CA PHE A 64 1.04 6.02 6.15
C PHE A 64 -0.41 5.69 6.41
N ASP A 65 -1.02 6.44 7.31
CA ASP A 65 -2.48 6.42 7.46
C ASP A 65 -3.13 7.18 6.31
N VAL A 66 -3.86 6.45 5.46
CA VAL A 66 -4.58 6.95 4.30
C VAL A 66 -6.06 6.55 4.38
N GLU A 67 -6.55 6.22 5.57
CA GLU A 67 -7.90 5.70 5.77
C GLU A 67 -8.98 6.68 5.30
N GLU A 68 -8.84 7.96 5.61
CA GLU A 68 -9.77 9.01 5.17
C GLU A 68 -9.75 9.16 3.64
N ASP A 69 -8.56 9.24 3.04
CA ASP A 69 -8.39 9.37 1.59
C ASP A 69 -8.95 8.15 0.84
N PHE A 70 -8.65 6.94 1.35
CA PHE A 70 -9.16 5.70 0.78
C PHE A 70 -10.68 5.57 0.90
N THR A 71 -11.25 5.97 2.04
CA THR A 71 -12.72 5.95 2.24
C THR A 71 -13.39 6.85 1.21
N ARG A 72 -12.95 8.12 1.13
CA ARG A 72 -13.50 9.12 0.20
C ARG A 72 -13.34 8.70 -1.27
N ASP A 73 -12.16 8.24 -1.65
CA ASP A 73 -11.79 8.11 -3.06
C ASP A 73 -12.06 6.71 -3.63
N VAL A 74 -12.29 5.71 -2.78
CA VAL A 74 -12.52 4.31 -3.18
C VAL A 74 -13.85 3.78 -2.63
N ILE A 75 -14.07 3.86 -1.31
CA ILE A 75 -15.25 3.25 -0.68
C ILE A 75 -16.53 4.02 -1.03
N ASP A 76 -16.52 5.36 -0.95
CA ASP A 76 -17.70 6.16 -1.27
C ASP A 76 -18.09 6.04 -2.75
N ASP A 77 -17.11 5.94 -3.66
CA ASP A 77 -17.36 5.64 -5.08
C ASP A 77 -17.97 4.25 -5.23
N PHE A 78 -17.38 3.23 -4.60
CA PHE A 78 -17.87 1.87 -4.64
C PHE A 78 -19.34 1.76 -4.18
N VAL A 79 -19.68 2.31 -3.02
CA VAL A 79 -21.05 2.29 -2.47
C VAL A 79 -22.02 3.04 -3.38
N ARG A 80 -21.64 4.23 -3.87
CA ARG A 80 -22.48 5.02 -4.77
C ARG A 80 -22.77 4.31 -6.09
N GLU A 81 -21.79 3.65 -6.67
CA GLU A 81 -21.93 2.95 -7.95
C GLU A 81 -22.79 1.68 -7.80
N TYR A 82 -22.63 0.96 -6.68
CA TYR A 82 -23.52 -0.16 -6.33
C TYR A 82 -24.97 0.29 -6.13
N ALA A 83 -25.20 1.41 -5.44
CA ALA A 83 -26.53 1.98 -5.25
C ALA A 83 -27.22 2.35 -6.58
N ARG A 84 -26.45 2.52 -7.66
CA ARG A 84 -26.94 2.79 -9.02
C ARG A 84 -27.10 1.52 -9.86
N GLY A 85 -26.98 0.33 -9.27
CA GLY A 85 -27.10 -0.96 -9.96
C GLY A 85 -25.91 -1.29 -10.87
N ARG A 86 -24.75 -0.68 -10.64
CA ARG A 86 -23.51 -0.98 -11.38
C ARG A 86 -22.59 -1.88 -10.58
N THR A 87 -21.61 -2.47 -11.26
CA THR A 87 -20.54 -3.28 -10.66
C THR A 87 -19.21 -2.53 -10.79
N PRO A 88 -18.88 -1.62 -9.85
CA PRO A 88 -17.63 -0.88 -9.87
C PRO A 88 -16.42 -1.77 -9.59
N ASN A 89 -15.25 -1.38 -10.09
CA ASN A 89 -13.97 -1.99 -9.75
C ASN A 89 -13.18 -1.09 -8.79
N PRO A 90 -13.18 -1.37 -7.47
CA PRO A 90 -12.51 -0.53 -6.48
C PRO A 90 -10.98 -0.60 -6.59
N CYS A 91 -10.41 -1.68 -7.15
CA CYS A 91 -8.96 -1.82 -7.32
C CYS A 91 -8.41 -0.79 -8.32
N VAL A 92 -9.17 -0.47 -9.37
CA VAL A 92 -8.80 0.58 -10.33
C VAL A 92 -8.78 1.95 -9.64
N ARG A 93 -9.79 2.26 -8.82
CA ARG A 93 -9.84 3.50 -8.04
C ARG A 93 -8.71 3.60 -7.01
N CYS A 94 -8.46 2.51 -6.28
CA CYS A 94 -7.38 2.41 -5.31
C CYS A 94 -6.01 2.66 -5.96
N ASN A 95 -5.75 2.10 -7.15
CA ASN A 95 -4.52 2.37 -7.87
C ASN A 95 -4.39 3.86 -8.25
N SER A 96 -5.41 4.41 -8.91
CA SER A 96 -5.37 5.79 -9.41
C SER A 96 -5.27 6.84 -8.29
N ASN A 97 -6.00 6.65 -7.19
CA ASN A 97 -6.16 7.67 -6.16
C ASN A 97 -5.26 7.43 -4.95
N THR A 98 -5.26 6.21 -4.42
CA THR A 98 -4.54 5.91 -3.17
C THR A 98 -3.11 5.48 -3.45
N LYS A 99 -2.90 4.33 -4.10
CA LYS A 99 -1.57 3.71 -4.22
C LYS A 99 -0.54 4.53 -4.98
N PHE A 100 -0.92 5.21 -6.05
CA PHE A 100 0.05 5.99 -6.83
C PHE A 100 0.04 7.47 -6.45
N ARG A 101 -1.13 8.13 -6.42
CA ARG A 101 -1.21 9.55 -6.10
C ARG A 101 -0.77 9.83 -4.66
N ASP A 102 -1.35 9.19 -3.65
CA ASP A 102 -1.02 9.51 -2.26
C ASP A 102 0.40 9.07 -1.89
N LEU A 103 0.85 7.92 -2.40
CA LEU A 103 2.22 7.45 -2.21
C LEU A 103 3.24 8.41 -2.84
N MET A 104 2.96 8.94 -4.04
CA MET A 104 3.83 9.90 -4.70
C MET A 104 3.90 11.23 -3.94
N VAL A 105 2.76 11.75 -3.48
CA VAL A 105 2.71 13.00 -2.71
C VAL A 105 3.49 12.86 -1.40
N ARG A 106 3.25 11.79 -0.65
CA ARG A 106 3.92 11.55 0.64
C ARG A 106 5.38 11.14 0.47
N GLY A 107 5.71 10.40 -0.58
CA GLY A 107 7.09 10.03 -0.93
C GLY A 107 7.95 11.26 -1.26
N ARG A 108 7.40 12.21 -2.02
CA ARG A 108 8.09 13.49 -2.27
C ARG A 108 8.35 14.29 -0.99
N ALA A 109 7.42 14.27 -0.04
CA ALA A 109 7.60 14.92 1.26
C ALA A 109 8.72 14.25 2.11
N LEU A 110 9.03 12.97 1.85
CA LEU A 110 10.17 12.27 2.43
C LEU A 110 11.47 12.46 1.63
N GLY A 111 11.45 13.21 0.53
CA GLY A 111 12.61 13.41 -0.35
C GLY A 111 12.83 12.31 -1.39
N CYS A 112 11.87 11.39 -1.57
CA CYS A 112 11.99 10.35 -2.60
C CYS A 112 11.76 10.93 -4.01
N GLU A 113 12.64 10.58 -4.95
CA GLU A 113 12.53 10.95 -6.36
C GLU A 113 11.62 10.01 -7.15
N GLN A 114 11.53 8.74 -6.72
CA GLN A 114 10.85 7.67 -7.42
C GLN A 114 9.99 6.84 -6.46
N ILE A 115 9.02 6.11 -7.02
CA ILE A 115 8.20 5.14 -6.29
C ILE A 115 8.28 3.79 -6.97
N ALA A 116 8.20 2.73 -6.17
CA ALA A 116 8.16 1.36 -6.65
C ALA A 116 7.00 0.60 -6.01
N SER A 117 6.51 -0.42 -6.72
CA SER A 117 5.47 -1.31 -6.22
C SER A 117 5.71 -2.73 -6.72
N GLY A 118 5.16 -3.72 -6.02
CA GLY A 118 5.18 -5.12 -6.44
C GLY A 118 4.18 -5.48 -7.55
N HIS A 119 3.68 -4.50 -8.34
CA HIS A 119 2.80 -4.82 -9.46
C HIS A 119 3.59 -5.45 -10.60
N TYR A 120 3.09 -6.55 -11.16
CA TYR A 120 3.65 -7.20 -12.34
C TYR A 120 3.27 -6.44 -13.62
N VAL A 121 4.01 -5.38 -13.93
CA VAL A 121 3.76 -4.54 -15.11
C VAL A 121 5.06 -3.94 -15.64
N ARG A 122 5.11 -3.70 -16.95
CA ARG A 122 6.11 -2.87 -17.63
C ARG A 122 5.36 -1.94 -18.58
N ILE A 123 5.76 -0.66 -18.59
CA ILE A 123 5.14 0.40 -19.42
C ILE A 123 6.07 0.67 -20.60
#